data_AF-H8YW11-F1
#
_entry.id   AF-H8YW11-F1
#
_cell.length_a   1.000
_cell.length_b   1.000
_cell.length_c   1.000
_cell.angle_alpha   90.00
_cell.angle_beta   90.00
_cell.angle_gamma   90.00
#
_symmetry.space_group_name_H-M   'P 1'
#
loop_
_entity.id
_entity.type
_entity.pdbx_description
1 polymer ?
#
loop_
_entity_poly.entity_id
_entity_poly.type
_entity_poly.pdbx_seq_one_letter_code
_entity_poly.pdbx_strand_id
1 'polypeptide(L)' 'MARIEVTADCPARLAGFLDGVSWINDSAVSVLSVDEIACRAVLIDQELDDDHHWQLGPEALMLKTDG' A
#
# COMPACT_ATOMS: atom_id res chain seq x y z
N MET A 1 -8.47 4.03 12.62
CA MET A 1 -8.48 2.93 11.63
C MET A 1 -8.85 3.47 10.28
N ALA A 2 -7.89 3.48 9.37
CA ALA A 2 -8.02 4.04 8.04
C ALA A 2 -7.55 3.04 6.97
N ARG A 3 -7.98 3.29 5.73
CA ARG A 3 -7.57 2.52 4.55
C ARG A 3 -6.41 3.20 3.86
N ILE A 4 -5.42 2.40 3.49
CA ILE A 4 -4.31 2.84 2.65
C ILE A 4 -4.43 2.10 1.32
N GLU A 5 -4.73 2.82 0.24
CA GLU A 5 -4.66 2.27 -1.11
C GLU A 5 -3.24 2.46 -1.65
N VAL A 6 -2.56 1.38 -2.01
CA VAL A 6 -1.23 1.39 -2.63
C VAL A 6 -1.36 0.95 -4.07
N THR A 7 -0.93 1.78 -5.01
CA THR A 7 -0.88 1.46 -6.45
C THR A 7 0.55 1.38 -6.94
N ALA A 8 0.80 0.56 -7.96
CA ALA A 8 2.10 0.42 -8.61
C ALA A 8 1.95 0.47 -10.13
N ASP A 9 3.05 0.72 -10.83
CA ASP A 9 3.12 0.69 -12.29
C ASP A 9 3.22 -0.74 -12.86
N CYS A 10 3.66 -1.70 -12.06
CA CYS A 10 3.71 -3.11 -12.45
C CYS A 10 3.52 -4.08 -11.27
N PRO A 11 3.08 -5.34 -11.54
CA PRO A 11 2.79 -6.31 -10.47
C PRO A 11 4.02 -6.70 -9.64
N ALA A 12 5.19 -6.80 -10.28
CA ALA A 12 6.43 -7.17 -9.60
C ALA A 12 6.82 -6.14 -8.53
N ARG A 13 6.57 -4.86 -8.76
CA ARG A 13 6.84 -3.79 -7.79
C ARG A 13 5.88 -3.84 -6.61
N LEU A 14 4.59 -4.07 -6.87
CA LEU A 14 3.61 -4.27 -5.82
C LEU A 14 3.97 -5.48 -4.95
N ALA A 15 4.33 -6.60 -5.57
CA ALA A 15 4.74 -7.81 -4.87
C ALA A 15 6.00 -7.59 -4.02
N GLY A 16 7.03 -6.93 -4.56
CA GLY A 16 8.25 -6.59 -3.81
C GLY A 16 8.00 -5.66 -2.63
N PHE A 17 7.08 -4.70 -2.77
CA PHE A 17 6.66 -3.87 -1.64
C PHE A 17 5.97 -4.70 -0.56
N LEU A 18 5.00 -5.53 -0.92
CA LEU A 18 4.26 -6.37 0.05
C LEU A 18 5.16 -7.40 0.76
N ASP A 19 6.19 -7.90 0.09
CA ASP A 19 7.20 -8.81 0.67
C ASP A 19 8.16 -8.06 1.62
N GLY A 20 8.49 -6.80 1.30
CA GLY A 20 9.34 -5.95 2.13
C GLY A 20 8.65 -5.37 3.36
N VAL A 21 7.32 -5.28 3.36
CA VAL A 21 6.56 -4.93 4.57
C VAL A 21 6.64 -6.09 5.55
N SER A 22 7.41 -5.90 6.63
CA SER A 22 7.52 -6.87 7.71
C SER A 22 6.24 -6.85 8.56
N TRP A 23 5.17 -7.50 8.09
CA TRP A 23 3.86 -7.64 8.74
C TRP A 23 3.91 -8.20 10.17
N ILE A 24 5.04 -8.81 10.55
CA ILE A 24 5.25 -9.41 11.88
C ILE A 24 5.57 -8.34 12.94
N ASN A 25 6.20 -7.22 12.55
CA ASN A 25 6.63 -6.17 13.49
C ASN A 25 5.69 -4.96 13.52
N ASP A 26 4.79 -4.85 12.55
CA ASP A 26 3.87 -3.71 12.43
C ASP A 26 2.44 -4.19 12.67
N SER A 27 2.11 -4.45 13.95
CA SER A 27 0.83 -5.01 14.37
C SER A 27 -0.38 -4.12 14.06
N ALA A 28 -0.14 -2.87 13.66
CA ALA A 28 -1.17 -1.91 13.31
C ALA A 28 -1.67 -2.07 11.87
N VAL A 29 -0.84 -2.61 10.95
CA VAL A 29 -1.14 -2.63 9.50
C VAL A 29 -1.49 -4.05 9.03
N SER A 30 -2.56 -4.18 8.26
CA SER A 30 -3.01 -5.45 7.69
C SER A 30 -3.39 -5.31 6.21
N VAL A 31 -3.04 -6.32 5.39
CA VAL A 31 -3.52 -6.39 4.00
C VAL A 31 -4.99 -6.78 3.98
N LEU A 32 -5.84 -5.94 3.38
CA LEU A 32 -7.26 -6.22 3.18
C LEU A 32 -7.51 -6.93 1.84
N SER A 33 -6.91 -6.44 0.76
CA SER A 33 -7.05 -7.01 -0.57
C SER A 33 -5.87 -6.67 -1.48
N VAL A 34 -5.64 -7.52 -2.48
CA VAL A 34 -4.64 -7.32 -3.53
C VAL A 34 -5.28 -7.61 -4.88
N ASP A 35 -5.11 -6.69 -5.82
CA ASP A 35 -5.49 -6.81 -7.23
C ASP A 35 -4.23 -6.68 -8.08
N GLU A 36 -3.66 -7.82 -8.47
CA GLU A 36 -2.43 -7.88 -9.26
C GLU A 36 -2.63 -7.38 -10.69
N ILE A 37 -3.85 -7.49 -11.23
CA ILE A 37 -4.16 -7.04 -12.60
C ILE A 37 -4.14 -5.51 -12.64
N ALA A 38 -4.77 -4.87 -11.66
CA ALA A 38 -4.77 -3.41 -11.52
C ALA A 38 -3.51 -2.87 -10.83
N CYS A 39 -2.55 -3.73 -10.44
CA CYS A 39 -1.35 -3.38 -9.69
C CYS A 39 -1.67 -2.58 -8.42
N ARG A 40 -2.66 -3.04 -7.63
CA ARG A 40 -3.19 -2.34 -6.46
C ARG A 40 -3.27 -3.24 -5.22
N ALA A 41 -2.96 -2.70 -4.06
CA ALA A 41 -3.25 -3.31 -2.76
C ALA A 41 -4.02 -2.34 -1.87
N VAL A 42 -4.94 -2.85 -1.06
CA VAL A 42 -5.61 -2.07 -0.01
C VAL A 42 -5.15 -2.62 1.33
N LEU A 43 -4.59 -1.75 2.15
CA LEU A 43 -4.17 -2.01 3.51
C LEU A 43 -5.11 -1.30 4.46
N ILE A 44 -5.12 -1.77 5.69
CA ILE A 44 -5.77 -1.13 6.82
C ILE A 44 -4.69 -0.81 7.82
N ASP A 45 -4.66 0.43 8.27
CA ASP A 45 -3.85 0.87 9.39
C ASP A 45 -4.78 1.22 10.56
N GLN A 46 -4.57 0.58 11.70
CA GLN A 46 -5.38 0.78 12.90
C GLN A 46 -5.09 2.11 13.60
N GLU A 47 -3.89 2.65 13.42
CA GLU A 47 -3.37 3.85 14.10
C GLU A 47 -3.60 5.14 13.31
N LEU A 48 -3.83 5.05 12.00
CA LEU A 48 -4.21 6.20 11.19
C LEU A 48 -5.68 6.62 11.39
N ASP A 49 -5.88 7.93 11.36
CA ASP A 49 -7.20 8.56 11.49
C ASP A 49 -7.87 8.85 10.14
N ASP A 50 -7.09 8.95 9.05
CA ASP A 50 -7.56 9.33 7.71
C ASP A 50 -7.12 8.33 6.63
N ASP A 51 -7.96 8.15 5.61
CA ASP A 51 -7.66 7.30 4.45
C ASP A 51 -6.53 7.92 3.59
N HIS A 52 -5.60 7.09 3.13
CA HIS A 52 -4.44 7.50 2.35
C HIS A 52 -4.38 6.78 1.00
N HIS A 53 -3.89 7.49 -0.03
CA HIS A 53 -3.62 6.93 -1.35
C HIS A 53 -2.15 7.12 -1.69
N TRP A 54 -1.44 6.02 -1.86
CA TRP A 54 -0.02 5.97 -2.15
C TRP A 54 0.23 5.34 -3.52
N GLN A 55 1.24 5.87 -4.22
CA GLN A 55 1.72 5.32 -5.48
C GLN A 55 3.19 4.96 -5.32
N LEU A 56 3.54 3.71 -5.65
CA LEU A 56 4.91 3.27 -5.75
C LEU A 56 5.52 3.86 -7.03
N GLY A 57 6.29 4.93 -6.85
CA GLY A 57 7.15 5.48 -7.90
C GLY A 57 8.33 4.55 -8.21
N PRO A 58 9.11 4.86 -9.25
CA PRO A 58 10.25 4.05 -9.66
C PRO A 58 11.34 3.92 -8.58
N GLU A 59 11.43 4.85 -7.65
CA GLU A 59 12.47 4.90 -6.61
C GLU A 59 11.93 4.94 -5.16
N ALA A 60 10.67 5.34 -4.94
CA ALA A 60 10.11 5.51 -3.61
C ALA A 60 8.58 5.48 -3.58
N LEU A 61 8.03 5.34 -2.37
CA LEU A 61 6.61 5.50 -2.09
C LEU A 61 6.24 6.99 -2.13
N MET A 62 5.30 7.35 -2.98
CA MET A 62 4.86 8.73 -3.20
C MET A 62 3.42 8.89 -2.71
N LEU A 63 3.14 9.95 -1.95
CA LEU A 63 1.77 10.33 -1.64
C LEU A 63 1.09 10.74 -2.94
N LYS A 64 -0.03 10.10 -3.29
CA LYS A 64 -0.82 10.52 -4.44
C LYS A 64 -1.55 11.79 -4.02
N THR A 65 -1.04 12.94 -4.45
CA THR A 65 -1.78 14.20 -4.34
C THR A 65 -2.90 14.16 -5.36
N ASP A 66 -4.15 14.30 -4.92
CA ASP A 66 -5.30 14.43 -5.82
C ASP A 66 -5.03 15.52 -6.86
N GLY A 67 -5.19 15.16 -8.13
CA GLY A 67 -5.08 16.05 -9.29
C GLY A 67 -6.34 16.01 -10.11
#